data_AF-A0A661G671-F1
#
_entry.id   AF-A0A661G671-F1
#
_cell.length_a   1.000
_cell.length_b   1.000
_cell.length_c   1.000
_cell.angle_alpha   90.00
_cell.angle_beta   90.00
_cell.angle_gamma   90.00
#
_symmetry.space_group_name_H-M   'P 1'
#
loop_
_entity.id
_entity.type
_entity.pdbx_description
1 polymer ?
#
loop_
_entity_poly.entity_id
_entity_poly.type
_entity_poly.pdbx_seq_one_letter_code
_entity_poly.pdbx_strand_id
1 'polypeptide(L)'
;MEPGVEAAMAEATVLNDHELLVEGTLPIGPEVIRLVRADDADILIDITGVKSGPEPGSFIVTAAETLSGQDHYLLNIAGSDAAWSIAPSAMAILVSVIISSALINNFVFTRYLGLCCFFGVSRKRDTAIGLGLTYVVVGVLSGVMAWVVQTFALGPLSLDFLQIIAFIGIVACFVQGADMIVKKLNRVLHQKFGIFLMLITTNCIILAVPLLNATNEAGFTEAFGLSLGSGLGFALALFLMSCARERVDMAPVPRVFQGLPVAFILCGLFAMSFLGFSGLSFF
;
A
#
# COMPACT_ATOMS: atom_id res chain seq x y z
N MET A 1 -22.91 -25.23 -7.38
CA MET A 1 -22.97 -25.48 -5.92
C MET A 1 -22.02 -26.62 -5.66
N GLU A 2 -20.72 -26.29 -5.57
CA GLU A 2 -19.67 -27.23 -5.19
C GLU A 2 -19.13 -26.79 -3.84
N PRO A 3 -19.06 -27.70 -2.85
CA PRO A 3 -18.68 -27.38 -1.49
C PRO A 3 -17.16 -27.18 -1.36
N GLY A 4 -16.76 -26.37 -0.39
CA GLY A 4 -15.38 -25.95 -0.17
C GLY A 4 -14.43 -27.10 0.12
N VAL A 5 -13.24 -26.99 -0.48
CA VAL A 5 -12.06 -27.77 -0.12
C VAL A 5 -11.25 -26.92 0.86
N GLU A 6 -11.15 -27.42 2.08
CA GLU A 6 -10.42 -26.84 3.20
C GLU A 6 -8.92 -26.86 2.88
N ALA A 7 -8.34 -25.69 2.60
CA ALA A 7 -6.91 -25.54 2.33
C ALA A 7 -6.11 -25.89 3.60
N ALA A 8 -5.39 -27.02 3.57
CA ALA A 8 -4.42 -27.34 4.61
C ALA A 8 -3.27 -26.34 4.53
N MET A 9 -3.13 -25.50 5.57
CA MET A 9 -2.07 -24.50 5.68
C MET A 9 -0.74 -25.20 5.99
N ALA A 10 0.14 -25.28 5.00
CA ALA A 10 1.55 -25.62 5.20
C ALA A 10 2.36 -24.33 5.16
N GLU A 11 3.16 -24.09 6.18
CA GLU A 11 4.05 -22.92 6.22
C GLU A 11 5.21 -23.15 5.25
N ALA A 12 5.37 -22.22 4.30
CA ALA A 12 6.49 -22.22 3.39
C ALA A 12 7.22 -20.88 3.45
N THR A 13 8.53 -20.94 3.69
CA THR A 13 9.41 -19.78 3.81
C THR A 13 10.33 -19.73 2.60
N VAL A 14 10.30 -18.64 1.84
CA VAL A 14 11.28 -18.39 0.77
C VAL A 14 12.65 -18.19 1.41
N LEU A 15 13.59 -19.09 1.11
CA LEU A 15 14.94 -19.09 1.69
C LEU A 15 15.91 -18.24 0.85
N ASN A 16 15.74 -18.21 -0.48
CA ASN A 16 16.53 -17.45 -1.47
C ASN A 16 15.69 -17.15 -2.73
N ASP A 17 16.19 -16.31 -3.65
CA ASP A 17 15.57 -15.98 -4.96
C ASP A 17 15.16 -17.20 -5.80
N HIS A 18 15.69 -18.39 -5.50
CA HIS A 18 15.39 -19.66 -6.21
C HIS A 18 14.96 -20.80 -5.29
N GLU A 19 14.89 -20.61 -3.97
CA GLU A 19 14.67 -21.72 -3.01
C GLU A 19 13.49 -21.43 -2.08
N LEU A 20 12.50 -22.33 -2.09
CA LEU A 20 11.33 -22.34 -1.22
C LEU A 20 11.46 -23.47 -0.20
N LEU A 21 11.49 -23.16 1.08
CA LEU A 21 11.38 -24.16 2.15
C LEU A 21 9.90 -24.40 2.44
N VAL A 22 9.41 -25.61 2.26
CA VAL A 22 8.02 -26.03 2.51
C VAL A 22 8.01 -27.01 3.69
N GLU A 23 7.27 -26.71 4.75
CA GLU A 23 7.08 -27.63 5.88
C GLU A 23 5.78 -28.44 5.70
N GLY A 24 5.91 -29.76 5.52
CA GLY A 24 4.78 -30.67 5.31
C GLY A 24 5.20 -32.05 4.76
N THR A 25 4.29 -33.03 4.78
CA THR A 25 4.53 -34.38 4.23
C THR A 25 4.37 -34.38 2.71
N LEU A 26 5.46 -34.20 1.95
CA LEU A 26 5.46 -34.38 0.49
C LEU A 26 5.62 -35.86 0.11
N PRO A 27 4.73 -36.44 -0.73
CA PRO A 27 5.00 -37.71 -1.37
C PRO A 27 6.14 -37.53 -2.39
N ILE A 28 7.11 -38.43 -2.29
CA ILE A 28 8.41 -38.38 -2.97
C ILE A 28 8.20 -38.56 -4.48
N GLY A 29 8.45 -37.51 -5.27
CA GLY A 29 8.51 -37.58 -6.72
C GLY A 29 8.71 -36.20 -7.37
N PRO A 30 9.81 -35.95 -8.10
CA PRO A 30 10.08 -34.65 -8.76
C PRO A 30 9.17 -34.33 -9.95
N GLU A 31 8.29 -35.25 -10.36
CA GLU A 31 7.40 -35.10 -11.53
C GLU A 31 5.98 -34.63 -11.19
N VAL A 32 5.67 -34.35 -9.92
CA VAL A 32 4.28 -34.25 -9.44
C VAL A 32 3.92 -32.87 -8.87
N ILE A 33 4.88 -31.94 -8.77
CA ILE A 33 4.67 -30.62 -8.15
C ILE A 33 4.55 -29.55 -9.24
N ARG A 34 3.42 -28.86 -9.28
CA ARG A 34 3.18 -27.69 -10.14
C ARG A 34 3.19 -26.44 -9.27
N LEU A 35 4.19 -25.58 -9.46
CA LEU A 35 4.23 -24.27 -8.84
C LEU A 35 3.60 -23.27 -9.82
N VAL A 36 2.61 -22.53 -9.35
CA VAL A 36 1.85 -21.58 -10.16
C VAL A 36 1.78 -20.25 -9.40
N ARG A 37 1.95 -19.13 -10.10
CA ARG A 37 1.70 -17.80 -9.51
C ARG A 37 0.18 -17.60 -9.40
N ALA A 38 -0.32 -17.19 -8.24
CA ALA A 38 -1.76 -17.04 -8.00
C ALA A 38 -2.41 -15.98 -8.91
N ASP A 39 -1.63 -14.97 -9.32
CA ASP A 39 -2.07 -13.91 -10.24
C ASP A 39 -2.13 -14.37 -11.71
N ASP A 40 -1.44 -15.46 -12.06
CA ASP A 40 -1.35 -15.96 -13.44
C ASP A 40 -1.29 -17.50 -13.44
N ALA A 41 -2.48 -18.11 -13.35
CA ALA A 41 -2.63 -19.55 -13.16
C ALA A 41 -2.13 -20.41 -14.35
N ASP A 42 -1.87 -19.78 -15.50
CA ASP A 42 -1.48 -20.42 -16.75
C ASP A 42 0.05 -20.53 -16.94
N ILE A 43 0.85 -19.81 -16.13
CA ILE A 43 2.32 -19.83 -16.22
C ILE A 43 2.89 -20.83 -15.19
N LEU A 44 3.25 -22.01 -15.69
CA LEU A 44 3.92 -23.04 -14.90
C LEU A 44 5.39 -22.65 -14.67
N ILE A 45 5.81 -22.59 -13.41
CA ILE A 45 7.22 -22.41 -13.05
C ILE A 45 7.84 -23.80 -12.88
N ASP A 46 8.77 -24.15 -13.77
CA ASP A 46 9.46 -25.44 -13.73
C ASP A 46 10.36 -25.55 -12.49
N ILE A 47 10.17 -26.64 -11.74
CA ILE A 47 10.96 -26.97 -10.55
C ILE A 47 12.17 -27.80 -10.99
N THR A 48 13.38 -27.31 -10.70
CA THR A 48 14.64 -27.97 -11.09
C THR A 48 15.15 -28.98 -10.06
N GLY A 49 14.63 -28.96 -8.83
CA GLY A 49 14.93 -30.00 -7.84
C GLY A 49 14.18 -29.84 -6.51
N VAL A 50 14.00 -30.95 -5.80
CA VAL A 50 13.46 -30.98 -4.43
C VAL A 50 14.48 -31.67 -3.53
N LYS A 51 14.97 -30.98 -2.50
CA LYS A 51 15.89 -31.53 -1.49
C LYS A 51 15.16 -31.65 -0.15
N SER A 52 15.47 -32.66 0.64
CA SER A 52 15.02 -32.70 2.05
C SER A 52 15.74 -31.61 2.85
N GLY A 53 14.97 -30.82 3.59
CA GLY A 53 15.49 -29.77 4.46
C GLY A 53 16.12 -30.33 5.75
N PRO A 54 16.66 -29.44 6.61
CA PRO A 54 17.42 -29.81 7.81
C PRO A 54 16.56 -30.44 8.93
N GLU A 55 15.24 -30.29 8.89
CA GLU A 55 14.31 -30.86 9.86
C GLU A 55 13.43 -31.96 9.23
N PRO A 56 13.11 -33.04 9.97
CA PRO A 56 12.21 -34.09 9.48
C PRO A 56 10.81 -33.51 9.22
N GLY A 57 10.44 -33.42 7.94
CA GLY A 57 9.17 -32.79 7.51
C GLY A 57 9.36 -31.49 6.72
N SER A 58 10.59 -31.03 6.49
CA SER A 58 10.89 -29.86 5.66
C SER A 58 11.45 -30.27 4.29
N PHE A 59 11.04 -29.59 3.22
CA PHE A 59 11.50 -29.82 1.85
C PHE A 59 11.89 -28.48 1.20
N ILE A 60 13.05 -28.42 0.58
CA ILE A 60 13.55 -27.27 -0.17
C ILE A 60 13.24 -27.52 -1.66
N VAL A 61 12.32 -26.73 -2.20
CA VAL A 61 11.94 -26.71 -3.62
C VAL A 61 12.77 -25.64 -4.31
N THR A 62 13.58 -26.04 -5.29
CA THR A 62 14.39 -25.12 -6.10
C THR A 62 13.69 -24.85 -7.43
N ALA A 63 13.27 -23.61 -7.66
CA ALA A 63 12.63 -23.18 -8.90
C ALA A 63 13.68 -22.73 -9.93
N ALA A 64 13.41 -22.96 -11.21
CA ALA A 64 14.29 -22.53 -12.31
C ALA A 64 14.28 -21.01 -12.53
N GLU A 65 13.22 -20.33 -12.08
CA GLU A 65 13.02 -18.89 -12.21
C GLU A 65 13.19 -18.17 -10.87
N THR A 66 13.46 -16.86 -10.94
CA THR A 66 13.55 -16.00 -9.75
C THR A 66 12.17 -15.79 -9.16
N LEU A 67 11.97 -16.24 -7.92
CA LEU A 67 10.74 -16.09 -7.17
C LEU A 67 10.73 -14.70 -6.52
N SER A 68 9.81 -13.82 -6.94
CA SER A 68 9.58 -12.54 -6.25
C SER A 68 8.79 -12.79 -4.98
N GLY A 69 9.22 -12.21 -3.85
CA GLY A 69 8.63 -12.41 -2.53
C GLY A 69 7.30 -11.68 -2.30
N GLN A 70 6.79 -10.95 -3.31
CA GLN A 70 5.47 -10.30 -3.28
C GLN A 70 4.36 -11.15 -3.86
N ASP A 71 4.72 -12.16 -4.66
CA ASP A 71 3.73 -12.95 -5.39
C ASP A 71 3.16 -14.05 -4.49
N HIS A 72 1.85 -14.24 -4.58
CA HIS A 72 1.20 -15.43 -4.04
C HIS A 72 1.57 -16.62 -4.92
N TYR A 73 2.12 -17.69 -4.36
CA TYR A 73 2.37 -18.93 -5.11
C TYR A 73 1.42 -20.02 -4.62
N LEU A 74 0.78 -20.69 -5.56
CA LEU A 74 -0.02 -21.88 -5.34
C LEU A 74 0.84 -23.10 -5.70
N LEU A 75 1.10 -23.95 -4.72
CA LEU A 75 1.71 -25.24 -4.93
C LEU A 75 0.58 -26.27 -5.13
N ASN A 76 0.48 -26.83 -6.33
CA ASN A 76 -0.49 -27.86 -6.67
C ASN A 76 0.23 -29.20 -6.88
N ILE A 77 -0.18 -30.24 -6.16
CA ILE A 77 0.39 -31.57 -6.26
C ILE A 77 -0.54 -32.43 -7.12
N ALA A 78 -0.06 -32.92 -8.26
CA ALA A 78 -0.86 -33.75 -9.15
C ALA A 78 -1.27 -35.07 -8.44
N GLY A 79 -2.56 -35.19 -8.10
CA GLY A 79 -3.10 -36.34 -7.37
C GLY A 79 -3.65 -36.03 -5.97
N SER A 80 -3.61 -34.77 -5.52
CA SER A 80 -4.37 -34.30 -4.36
C SER A 80 -4.99 -32.93 -4.65
N ASP A 81 -6.28 -32.75 -4.36
CA ASP A 81 -7.00 -31.46 -4.52
C ASP A 81 -6.57 -30.38 -3.49
N ALA A 82 -5.42 -30.56 -2.84
CA ALA A 82 -4.87 -29.63 -1.86
C ALA A 82 -3.91 -28.64 -2.55
N ALA A 83 -4.40 -27.44 -2.84
CA ALA A 83 -3.57 -26.30 -3.21
C ALA A 83 -2.99 -25.65 -1.95
N TRP A 84 -1.67 -25.60 -1.83
CA TRP A 84 -1.01 -24.97 -0.68
C TRP A 84 -0.66 -23.53 -1.06
N SER A 85 -1.29 -22.55 -0.40
CA SER A 85 -1.06 -21.13 -0.63
C SER A 85 0.11 -20.65 0.22
N ILE A 86 1.17 -20.20 -0.46
CA ILE A 86 2.36 -19.64 0.15
C ILE A 86 2.07 -18.14 0.34
N ALA A 87 1.85 -17.72 1.58
CA ALA A 87 1.69 -16.31 1.93
C ALA A 87 2.86 -15.88 2.84
N PRO A 88 3.58 -14.79 2.52
CA PRO A 88 4.60 -14.25 3.41
C PRO A 88 3.98 -13.85 4.76
N SER A 89 4.78 -13.88 5.82
CA SER A 89 4.33 -13.47 7.16
C SER A 89 3.65 -12.09 7.12
N ALA A 90 2.49 -11.95 7.76
CA ALA A 90 1.69 -10.72 7.72
C ALA A 90 2.47 -9.47 8.14
N MET A 91 3.46 -9.62 9.02
CA MET A 91 4.37 -8.54 9.42
C MET A 91 5.35 -8.13 8.32
N ALA A 92 5.89 -9.08 7.55
CA ALA A 92 6.77 -8.77 6.43
C ALA A 92 6.02 -8.00 5.33
N ILE A 93 4.80 -8.44 4.98
CA ILE A 93 3.92 -7.75 4.02
C ILE A 93 3.61 -6.33 4.51
N LEU A 94 3.27 -6.17 5.78
CA LEU A 94 2.91 -4.85 6.32
C LEU A 94 4.09 -3.88 6.28
N VAL A 95 5.30 -4.32 6.65
CA VAL A 95 6.49 -3.47 6.63
C VAL A 95 6.93 -3.17 5.19
N SER A 96 6.91 -4.15 4.30
CA SER A 96 7.30 -3.95 2.89
C SER A 96 6.33 -2.99 2.18
N VAL A 97 5.02 -3.17 2.37
CA VAL A 97 4.00 -2.29 1.77
C VAL A 97 4.09 -0.87 2.33
N ILE A 98 4.32 -0.69 3.63
CA ILE A 98 4.47 0.64 4.22
C ILE A 98 5.71 1.35 3.67
N ILE A 99 6.86 0.68 3.64
CA ILE A 99 8.11 1.27 3.14
C ILE A 99 7.99 1.55 1.64
N SER A 100 7.46 0.60 0.88
CA SER A 100 7.26 0.74 -0.56
C SER A 100 6.30 1.88 -0.87
N SER A 101 5.14 1.94 -0.23
CA SER A 101 4.15 3.00 -0.45
C SER A 101 4.61 4.37 0.04
N ALA A 102 5.42 4.44 1.10
CA ALA A 102 5.87 5.71 1.67
C ALA A 102 7.05 6.31 0.89
N LEU A 103 8.00 5.47 0.44
CA LEU A 103 9.25 5.91 -0.19
C LEU A 103 9.34 5.57 -1.68
N ILE A 104 9.13 4.30 -2.06
CA ILE A 104 9.42 3.80 -3.42
C ILE A 104 8.33 4.26 -4.41
N ASN A 105 7.08 3.97 -4.10
CA ASN A 105 5.90 4.35 -4.86
C ASN A 105 5.16 5.51 -4.19
N ASN A 106 5.89 6.58 -3.86
CA ASN A 106 5.28 7.73 -3.19
C ASN A 106 4.18 8.35 -4.06
N PHE A 107 2.96 8.39 -3.52
CA PHE A 107 1.78 8.89 -4.22
C PHE A 107 1.89 10.36 -4.66
N VAL A 108 2.66 11.18 -3.94
CA VAL A 108 2.83 12.61 -4.23
C VAL A 108 3.87 12.83 -5.33
N PHE A 109 5.05 12.24 -5.17
CA PHE A 109 6.20 12.52 -6.04
C PHE A 109 6.27 11.63 -7.28
N THR A 110 5.84 10.37 -7.17
CA THR A 110 5.89 9.41 -8.29
C THR A 110 4.59 9.42 -9.09
N ARG A 111 3.44 9.52 -8.41
CA ARG A 111 2.11 9.44 -9.03
C ARG A 111 1.38 10.79 -9.15
N TYR A 112 1.98 11.88 -8.67
CA TYR A 112 1.45 13.25 -8.77
C TYR A 112 0.03 13.44 -8.17
N LEU A 113 -0.34 12.64 -7.17
CA LEU A 113 -1.63 12.72 -6.49
C LEU A 113 -1.55 13.65 -5.27
N GLY A 114 -2.66 14.32 -4.93
CA GLY A 114 -2.75 15.13 -3.71
C GLY A 114 -2.03 16.49 -3.75
N LEU A 115 -1.58 16.93 -4.93
CA LEU A 115 -0.84 18.19 -5.12
C LEU A 115 -1.61 19.44 -4.66
N CYS A 116 -2.94 19.43 -4.75
CA CYS A 116 -3.80 20.55 -4.36
C CYS A 116 -3.60 20.91 -2.88
N CYS A 117 -3.66 19.91 -2.00
CA CYS A 117 -3.44 20.09 -0.57
C CYS A 117 -1.97 20.38 -0.26
N PHE A 118 -1.09 19.69 -0.98
CA PHE A 118 0.35 19.79 -0.83
C PHE A 118 0.87 21.22 -1.04
N PHE A 119 0.46 21.91 -2.10
CA PHE A 119 0.85 23.30 -2.35
C PHE A 119 0.14 24.31 -1.44
N GLY A 120 -1.09 24.00 -1.03
CA GLY A 120 -1.89 24.86 -0.16
C GLY A 120 -1.31 25.00 1.25
N VAL A 121 -0.75 23.92 1.81
CA VAL A 121 -0.43 23.87 3.25
C VAL A 121 1.07 23.84 3.54
N SER A 122 1.91 23.63 2.52
CA SER A 122 3.37 23.59 2.67
C SER A 122 4.06 24.93 2.99
N ARG A 123 3.34 26.03 3.24
CA ARG A 123 3.98 27.33 3.57
C ARG A 123 4.53 27.40 4.99
N LYS A 124 3.97 26.65 5.94
CA LYS A 124 4.38 26.69 7.36
C LYS A 124 4.57 25.28 7.87
N ARG A 125 5.70 25.01 8.53
CA ARG A 125 6.01 23.68 9.07
C ARG A 125 4.98 23.20 10.09
N ASP A 126 4.57 24.07 11.02
CA ASP A 126 3.59 23.73 12.06
C ASP A 126 2.25 23.28 11.48
N THR A 127 1.77 23.97 10.44
CA THR A 127 0.51 23.62 9.77
C THR A 127 0.66 22.34 8.94
N ALA A 128 1.81 22.17 8.26
CA ALA A 128 2.11 20.97 7.48
C ALA A 128 2.12 19.70 8.33
N ILE A 129 2.76 19.72 9.51
CA ILE A 129 2.81 18.57 10.42
C ILE A 129 1.40 18.23 10.93
N GLY A 130 0.64 19.23 11.38
CA GLY A 130 -0.72 19.02 11.87
C GLY A 130 -1.65 18.44 10.81
N LEU A 131 -1.56 18.92 9.57
CA LEU A 131 -2.36 18.40 8.48
C LEU A 131 -1.92 16.99 8.06
N GLY A 132 -0.61 16.74 7.95
CA GLY A 132 -0.06 15.43 7.59
C GLY A 132 -0.48 14.35 8.58
N LEU A 133 -0.41 14.62 9.89
CA LEU A 133 -0.85 13.67 10.91
C LEU A 133 -2.37 13.43 10.85
N THR A 134 -3.16 14.49 10.67
CA THR A 134 -4.62 14.36 10.52
C THR A 134 -4.96 13.52 9.29
N TYR A 135 -4.25 13.73 8.18
CA TYR A 135 -4.42 12.96 6.95
C TYR A 135 -4.10 11.47 7.15
N VAL A 136 -3.03 11.13 7.86
CA VAL A 136 -2.69 9.72 8.18
C VAL A 136 -3.84 9.04 8.92
N VAL A 137 -4.35 9.67 9.98
CA VAL A 137 -5.41 9.10 10.81
C VAL A 137 -6.70 8.91 10.01
N VAL A 138 -7.14 9.95 9.29
CA VAL A 138 -8.36 9.89 8.50
C VAL A 138 -8.21 8.89 7.35
N GLY A 139 -7.07 8.90 6.66
CA GLY A 139 -6.79 8.01 5.52
C GLY A 139 -6.76 6.54 5.90
N VAL A 140 -6.17 6.18 7.05
CA VAL A 140 -6.19 4.81 7.56
C VAL A 140 -7.61 4.37 7.91
N LEU A 141 -8.36 5.20 8.65
CA LEU A 141 -9.73 4.88 9.05
C LEU A 141 -10.65 4.74 7.83
N SER A 142 -10.57 5.68 6.88
CA SER A 142 -11.38 5.62 5.67
C SER A 142 -10.98 4.49 4.75
N GLY A 143 -9.68 4.19 4.62
CA GLY A 143 -9.16 3.11 3.77
C GLY A 143 -9.57 1.73 4.25
N VAL A 144 -9.45 1.48 5.55
CA VAL A 144 -9.91 0.22 6.17
C VAL A 144 -11.43 0.06 6.03
N MET A 145 -12.18 1.12 6.29
CA MET A 145 -13.64 1.05 6.17
C MET A 145 -14.11 0.89 4.73
N ALA A 146 -13.42 1.50 3.77
CA ALA A 146 -13.70 1.29 2.35
C ALA A 146 -13.42 -0.15 1.94
N TRP A 147 -12.35 -0.78 2.45
CA TRP A 147 -12.08 -2.21 2.25
C TRP A 147 -13.20 -3.09 2.80
N VAL A 148 -13.64 -2.84 4.05
CA VAL A 148 -14.76 -3.58 4.67
C VAL A 148 -16.02 -3.47 3.81
N VAL A 149 -16.35 -2.27 3.34
CA VAL A 149 -17.52 -2.04 2.49
C VAL A 149 -17.36 -2.72 1.13
N GLN A 150 -16.18 -2.69 0.52
CA GLN A 150 -15.92 -3.37 -0.74
C GLN A 150 -16.13 -4.89 -0.61
N THR A 151 -15.49 -5.52 0.36
CA THR A 151 -15.51 -6.98 0.54
C THR A 151 -16.86 -7.50 1.00
N PHE A 152 -17.51 -6.84 1.98
CA PHE A 152 -18.74 -7.35 2.60
C PHE A 152 -20.03 -6.83 1.96
N ALA A 153 -20.02 -5.65 1.32
CA ALA A 153 -21.22 -5.08 0.75
C ALA A 153 -21.22 -5.10 -0.78
N LEU A 154 -20.16 -4.60 -1.43
CA LEU A 154 -20.16 -4.44 -2.90
C LEU A 154 -19.88 -5.74 -3.64
N GLY A 155 -18.95 -6.56 -3.14
CA GLY A 155 -18.63 -7.88 -3.68
C GLY A 155 -19.86 -8.79 -3.84
N PRO A 156 -20.61 -9.10 -2.77
CA PRO A 156 -21.75 -10.02 -2.85
C PRO A 156 -22.96 -9.45 -3.61
N LEU A 157 -23.08 -8.13 -3.74
CA LEU A 157 -24.16 -7.48 -4.49
C LEU A 157 -23.78 -7.18 -5.95
N SER A 158 -22.53 -7.42 -6.37
CA SER A 158 -22.00 -7.11 -7.71
C SER A 158 -22.23 -5.64 -8.13
N LEU A 159 -22.03 -4.71 -7.19
CA LEU A 159 -22.29 -3.27 -7.36
C LEU A 159 -21.00 -2.45 -7.59
N ASP A 160 -20.11 -2.92 -8.46
CA ASP A 160 -18.85 -2.21 -8.76
C ASP A 160 -19.06 -0.79 -9.30
N PHE A 161 -20.15 -0.52 -10.03
CA PHE A 161 -20.41 0.83 -10.54
C PHE A 161 -20.61 1.88 -9.43
N LEU A 162 -21.02 1.46 -8.22
CA LEU A 162 -21.30 2.36 -7.09
C LEU A 162 -20.07 2.65 -6.23
N GLN A 163 -18.95 1.97 -6.51
CA GLN A 163 -17.73 1.98 -5.70
C GLN A 163 -17.19 3.38 -5.42
N ILE A 164 -17.02 4.19 -6.46
CA ILE A 164 -16.47 5.55 -6.33
C ILE A 164 -17.37 6.41 -5.42
N ILE A 165 -18.69 6.32 -5.61
CA ILE A 165 -19.67 7.08 -4.83
C ILE A 165 -19.66 6.63 -3.36
N ALA A 166 -19.58 5.32 -3.13
CA ALA A 166 -19.47 4.74 -1.78
C ALA A 166 -18.19 5.22 -1.07
N PHE A 167 -17.04 5.17 -1.74
CA PHE A 167 -15.77 5.59 -1.16
C PHE A 167 -15.73 7.07 -0.82
N ILE A 168 -16.25 7.93 -1.71
CA ILE A 168 -16.38 9.38 -1.42
C ILE A 168 -17.28 9.61 -0.20
N GLY A 169 -18.40 8.88 -0.10
CA GLY A 169 -19.31 8.96 1.04
C GLY A 169 -18.66 8.56 2.36
N ILE A 170 -17.90 7.45 2.38
CA ILE A 170 -17.15 6.97 3.55
C ILE A 170 -16.14 8.03 3.98
N VAL A 171 -15.32 8.52 3.05
CA VAL A 171 -14.32 9.56 3.34
C VAL A 171 -14.99 10.82 3.89
N ALA A 172 -16.09 11.28 3.28
CA ALA A 172 -16.82 12.45 3.74
C ALA A 172 -17.30 12.29 5.19
N CYS A 173 -17.86 11.13 5.55
CA CYS A 173 -18.28 10.83 6.92
C CYS A 173 -17.09 10.91 7.91
N PHE A 174 -15.94 10.33 7.56
CA PHE A 174 -14.75 10.35 8.43
C PHE A 174 -14.15 11.75 8.57
N VAL A 175 -14.05 12.51 7.48
CA VAL A 175 -13.55 13.89 7.52
C VAL A 175 -14.49 14.79 8.33
N GLN A 176 -15.81 14.65 8.14
CA GLN A 176 -16.81 15.40 8.90
C GLN A 176 -16.72 15.08 10.40
N GLY A 177 -16.54 13.80 10.74
CA GLY A 177 -16.31 13.37 12.13
C GLY A 177 -15.03 13.98 12.71
N ALA A 178 -13.93 13.96 11.95
CA ALA A 178 -12.69 14.60 12.34
C ALA A 178 -12.85 16.12 12.55
N ASP A 179 -13.63 16.80 11.70
CA ASP A 179 -13.91 18.23 11.84
C ASP A 179 -14.63 18.55 13.15
N MET A 180 -15.66 17.76 13.49
CA MET A 180 -16.37 17.90 14.75
C MET A 180 -15.47 17.64 15.97
N ILE A 181 -14.58 16.64 15.90
CA ILE A 181 -13.62 16.33 16.97
C ILE A 181 -12.65 17.49 17.18
N VAL A 182 -12.03 18.00 16.10
CA VAL A 182 -11.07 19.11 16.17
C VAL A 182 -11.74 20.39 16.70
N LYS A 183 -12.97 20.67 16.26
CA LYS A 183 -13.78 21.81 16.75
C LYS A 183 -14.03 21.74 18.25
N LYS A 184 -14.21 20.54 18.80
CA LYS A 184 -14.48 20.32 20.22
C LYS A 184 -13.21 20.34 21.08
N LEU A 185 -12.09 19.81 20.58
CA LEU A 185 -10.83 19.75 21.32
C LEU A 185 -10.13 21.10 21.41
N ASN A 186 -10.06 21.86 20.31
CA ASN A 186 -9.36 23.14 20.29
C ASN A 186 -9.91 24.10 19.24
N ARG A 187 -10.70 25.08 19.68
CA ARG A 187 -11.35 26.08 18.82
C ARG A 187 -10.34 27.01 18.11
N VAL A 188 -9.18 27.28 18.73
CA VAL A 188 -8.11 28.11 18.15
C VAL A 188 -7.41 27.37 17.01
N LEU A 189 -7.26 26.05 17.15
CA LEU A 189 -6.71 25.19 16.11
C LEU A 189 -7.73 25.04 14.96
N HIS A 190 -9.00 24.81 15.26
CA HIS A 190 -10.06 24.72 14.24
C HIS A 190 -10.19 25.98 13.36
N GLN A 191 -9.99 27.19 13.90
CA GLN A 191 -9.98 28.42 13.08
C GLN A 191 -8.84 28.46 12.04
N LYS A 192 -7.72 27.78 12.30
CA LYS A 192 -6.59 27.68 11.36
C LYS A 192 -6.68 26.47 10.45
N PHE A 193 -7.30 25.38 10.90
CA PHE A 193 -7.35 24.09 10.20
C PHE A 193 -8.67 23.81 9.46
N GLY A 194 -9.76 24.52 9.75
CA GLY A 194 -11.10 24.20 9.22
C GLY A 194 -11.19 24.20 7.68
N ILE A 195 -10.46 25.08 7.01
CA ILE A 195 -10.38 25.09 5.53
C ILE A 195 -9.61 23.87 5.02
N PHE A 196 -8.61 23.40 5.77
CA PHE A 196 -7.76 22.29 5.37
C PHE A 196 -8.43 20.93 5.52
N LEU A 197 -9.42 20.78 6.42
CA LEU A 197 -10.17 19.53 6.54
C LEU A 197 -11.02 19.27 5.29
N MET A 198 -11.68 20.29 4.74
CA MET A 198 -12.39 20.16 3.45
C MET A 198 -11.45 19.77 2.30
N LEU A 199 -10.20 20.24 2.34
CA LEU A 199 -9.18 19.88 1.38
C LEU A 199 -8.84 18.38 1.44
N ILE A 200 -8.88 17.76 2.63
CA ILE A 200 -8.65 16.31 2.80
C ILE A 200 -9.72 15.50 2.04
N THR A 201 -11.00 15.88 2.13
CA THR A 201 -12.09 15.17 1.42
C THR A 201 -11.88 15.14 -0.09
N THR A 202 -11.31 16.22 -0.65
CA THR A 202 -11.03 16.35 -2.09
C THR A 202 -9.62 15.89 -2.47
N ASN A 203 -8.90 15.20 -1.57
CA ASN A 203 -7.54 14.76 -1.87
C ASN A 203 -7.57 13.48 -2.74
N CYS A 204 -6.90 13.52 -3.89
CA CYS A 204 -6.88 12.37 -4.81
C CYS A 204 -6.27 11.10 -4.19
N ILE A 205 -5.33 11.22 -3.24
CA ILE A 205 -4.69 10.06 -2.60
C ILE A 205 -5.71 9.29 -1.77
N ILE A 206 -6.60 9.99 -1.05
CA ILE A 206 -7.55 9.35 -0.12
C ILE A 206 -8.61 8.51 -0.84
N LEU A 207 -8.87 8.85 -2.11
CA LEU A 207 -9.75 8.09 -2.99
C LEU A 207 -8.99 7.01 -3.77
N ALA A 208 -7.78 7.31 -4.23
CA ALA A 208 -6.97 6.38 -5.02
C ALA A 208 -6.59 5.13 -4.23
N VAL A 209 -6.30 5.25 -2.93
CA VAL A 209 -5.88 4.12 -2.08
C VAL A 209 -6.96 3.05 -1.95
N PRO A 210 -8.22 3.36 -1.53
CA PRO A 210 -9.32 2.41 -1.56
C PRO A 210 -9.58 1.79 -2.92
N LEU A 211 -9.46 2.59 -4.00
CA LEU A 211 -9.67 2.11 -5.35
C LEU A 211 -8.60 1.09 -5.75
N LEU A 212 -7.33 1.37 -5.45
CA LEU A 212 -6.24 0.43 -5.68
C LEU A 212 -6.40 -0.85 -4.88
N ASN A 213 -6.75 -0.75 -3.60
CA ASN A 213 -6.99 -1.92 -2.75
C ASN A 213 -8.09 -2.81 -3.34
N ALA A 214 -9.13 -2.21 -3.91
CA ALA A 214 -10.21 -2.95 -4.51
C ALA A 214 -9.88 -3.52 -5.89
N THR A 215 -9.10 -2.82 -6.72
CA THR A 215 -8.63 -3.34 -8.02
C THR A 215 -7.64 -4.49 -7.86
N ASN A 216 -6.81 -4.45 -6.82
CA ASN A 216 -5.82 -5.49 -6.54
C ASN A 216 -6.36 -6.63 -5.65
N GLU A 217 -7.66 -6.63 -5.33
CA GLU A 217 -8.28 -7.60 -4.40
C GLU A 217 -7.50 -7.78 -3.09
N ALA A 218 -6.92 -6.69 -2.59
CA ALA A 218 -5.97 -6.71 -1.50
C ALA A 218 -6.58 -7.31 -0.23
N GLY A 219 -5.78 -8.08 0.52
CA GLY A 219 -6.17 -8.57 1.84
C GLY A 219 -6.31 -7.44 2.87
N PHE A 220 -6.91 -7.73 4.04
CA PHE A 220 -7.07 -6.73 5.11
C PHE A 220 -5.74 -6.09 5.54
N THR A 221 -4.70 -6.91 5.70
CA THR A 221 -3.36 -6.50 6.14
C THR A 221 -2.68 -5.60 5.13
N GLU A 222 -2.83 -5.93 3.84
CA GLU A 222 -2.31 -5.13 2.73
C GLU A 222 -3.06 -3.80 2.61
N ALA A 223 -4.40 -3.83 2.68
CA ALA A 223 -5.22 -2.63 2.61
C ALA A 223 -4.91 -1.64 3.76
N PHE A 224 -4.69 -2.16 4.97
CA PHE A 224 -4.22 -1.37 6.11
C PHE A 224 -2.81 -0.83 5.89
N GLY A 225 -1.88 -1.69 5.44
CA GLY A 225 -0.49 -1.31 5.13
C GLY A 225 -0.40 -0.22 4.07
N LEU A 226 -1.17 -0.32 2.98
CA LEU A 226 -1.21 0.67 1.91
C LEU A 226 -1.81 1.99 2.38
N SER A 227 -2.87 1.95 3.19
CA SER A 227 -3.50 3.15 3.76
C SER A 227 -2.56 3.87 4.72
N LEU A 228 -1.83 3.13 5.55
CA LEU A 228 -0.84 3.68 6.48
C LEU A 228 0.39 4.22 5.72
N GLY A 229 0.92 3.45 4.77
CA GLY A 229 2.08 3.82 3.96
C GLY A 229 1.82 5.07 3.11
N SER A 230 0.65 5.16 2.46
CA SER A 230 0.26 6.33 1.67
C SER A 230 0.04 7.58 2.54
N GLY A 231 -0.55 7.40 3.73
CA GLY A 231 -0.67 8.45 4.73
C GLY A 231 0.68 8.99 5.18
N LEU A 232 1.58 8.09 5.60
CA LEU A 232 2.93 8.44 6.05
C LEU A 232 3.76 9.06 4.93
N GLY A 233 3.66 8.53 3.71
CA GLY A 233 4.31 9.09 2.52
C GLY A 233 3.85 10.51 2.20
N PHE A 234 2.54 10.79 2.33
CA PHE A 234 2.00 12.14 2.19
C PHE A 234 2.50 13.09 3.29
N ALA A 235 2.48 12.64 4.55
CA ALA A 235 2.95 13.43 5.68
C ALA A 235 4.44 13.77 5.55
N LEU A 236 5.27 12.79 5.15
CA LEU A 236 6.69 12.97 4.87
C LEU A 236 6.92 13.97 3.73
N ALA A 237 6.24 13.79 2.60
CA ALA A 237 6.35 14.69 1.47
C ALA A 237 5.99 16.14 1.86
N LEU A 238 4.87 16.31 2.58
CA LEU A 238 4.41 17.62 3.02
C LEU A 238 5.39 18.28 3.99
N PHE A 239 5.97 17.51 4.91
CA PHE A 239 6.99 17.97 5.84
C PHE A 239 8.26 18.42 5.11
N LEU A 240 8.80 17.61 4.19
CA LEU A 240 9.98 17.94 3.39
C LEU A 240 9.77 19.21 2.57
N MET A 241 8.60 19.33 1.92
CA MET A 241 8.24 20.50 1.15
C MET A 241 8.13 21.75 2.02
N SER A 242 7.53 21.64 3.21
CA SER A 242 7.42 22.77 4.13
C SER A 242 8.79 23.26 4.61
N CYS A 243 9.72 22.34 4.89
CA CYS A 243 11.08 22.68 5.25
C CYS A 243 11.82 23.39 4.10
N ALA A 244 11.67 22.90 2.87
CA ALA A 244 12.31 23.48 1.70
C ALA A 244 11.74 24.87 1.36
N ARG A 245 10.41 25.03 1.37
CA ARG A 245 9.75 26.31 1.08
C ARG A 245 10.14 27.38 2.08
N GLU A 246 10.16 27.06 3.36
CA GLU A 246 10.50 28.05 4.39
C GLU A 246 11.98 28.49 4.30
N ARG A 247 12.87 27.60 3.82
CA ARG A 247 14.26 27.98 3.51
C ARG A 247 14.37 28.87 2.26
N VAL A 248 13.61 28.54 1.21
CA VAL A 248 13.60 29.31 -0.04
C VAL A 248 12.98 30.69 0.14
N ASP A 249 11.98 30.83 1.01
CA ASP A 249 11.38 32.12 1.33
C ASP A 249 12.38 33.10 1.98
N MET A 250 13.45 32.60 2.61
CA MET A 250 14.54 33.41 3.17
C MET A 250 15.68 33.68 2.17
N ALA A 251 15.65 33.05 0.98
CA ALA A 251 16.67 33.20 -0.04
C ALA A 251 16.35 34.35 -1.01
N PRO A 252 17.36 34.98 -1.66
CA PRO A 252 17.12 36.01 -2.65
C PRO A 252 16.61 35.42 -3.97
N VAL A 253 15.31 35.14 -4.05
CA VAL A 253 14.64 34.63 -5.26
C VAL A 253 14.09 35.80 -6.10
N PRO A 254 14.28 35.82 -7.42
CA PRO A 254 13.70 36.85 -8.29
C PRO A 254 12.17 36.94 -8.14
N ARG A 255 11.61 38.16 -8.17
CA ARG A 255 10.18 38.42 -7.90
C ARG A 255 9.21 37.56 -8.71
N VAL A 256 9.55 37.23 -9.95
CA VAL A 256 8.72 36.43 -10.86
C VAL A 256 8.58 34.97 -10.38
N PHE A 257 9.57 34.43 -9.67
CA PHE A 257 9.58 33.04 -9.20
C PHE A 257 9.04 32.86 -7.77
N GLN A 258 8.76 33.94 -7.05
CA GLN A 258 8.34 33.87 -5.65
C GLN A 258 6.98 33.18 -5.48
N GLY A 259 6.83 32.39 -4.42
CA GLY A 259 5.57 31.74 -4.05
C GLY A 259 5.34 30.39 -4.72
N LEU A 260 4.39 30.33 -5.66
CA LEU A 260 3.97 29.08 -6.30
C LEU A 260 4.94 28.56 -7.38
N PRO A 261 5.52 29.41 -8.25
CA PRO A 261 6.45 28.94 -9.29
C PRO A 261 7.67 28.22 -8.71
N VAL A 262 8.33 28.80 -7.69
CA VAL A 262 9.46 28.13 -7.03
C VAL A 262 9.02 26.85 -6.29
N ALA A 263 7.78 26.80 -5.79
CA ALA A 263 7.26 25.57 -5.19
C ALA A 263 7.14 24.44 -6.21
N PHE A 264 6.74 24.72 -7.46
CA PHE A 264 6.74 23.72 -8.53
C PHE A 264 8.16 23.26 -8.88
N ILE A 265 9.14 24.17 -8.93
CA ILE A 265 10.55 23.82 -9.16
C ILE A 265 11.07 22.90 -8.05
N LEU A 266 10.81 23.24 -6.79
CA LEU A 266 11.17 22.41 -5.64
C LEU A 266 10.49 21.03 -5.70
N CYS A 267 9.20 20.99 -6.04
CA CYS A 267 8.47 19.74 -6.21
C CYS A 267 9.11 18.85 -7.29
N GLY A 268 9.53 19.43 -8.41
CA GLY A 268 10.25 18.71 -9.47
C GLY A 268 11.60 18.16 -9.00
N LEU A 269 12.38 18.93 -8.23
CA LEU A 269 13.66 18.47 -7.66
C LEU A 269 13.46 17.33 -6.66
N PHE A 270 12.41 17.40 -5.84
CA PHE A 270 12.03 16.30 -4.96
C PHE A 270 11.60 15.07 -5.75
N ALA A 271 10.77 15.23 -6.79
CA ALA A 271 10.34 14.13 -7.65
C ALA A 271 11.54 13.41 -8.29
N MET A 272 12.52 14.16 -8.80
CA MET A 272 13.76 13.59 -9.35
C MET A 272 14.58 12.86 -8.30
N SER A 273 14.62 13.37 -7.07
CA SER A 273 15.32 12.72 -5.96
C SER A 273 14.65 11.42 -5.54
N PHE A 274 13.31 11.40 -5.49
CA PHE A 274 12.53 10.21 -5.13
C PHE A 274 12.53 9.14 -6.23
N LEU A 275 12.68 9.54 -7.50
CA LEU A 275 12.82 8.59 -8.61
C LEU A 275 14.03 7.66 -8.42
N GLY A 276 15.08 8.13 -7.74
CA GLY A 276 16.26 7.32 -7.39
C GLY A 276 15.95 6.14 -6.46
N PHE A 277 14.83 6.17 -5.72
CA PHE A 277 14.40 5.05 -4.88
C PHE A 277 13.54 4.02 -5.64
N SER A 278 13.12 4.29 -6.88
CA SER A 278 12.23 3.39 -7.63
C SER A 278 12.86 2.03 -7.97
N GLY A 279 14.19 1.93 -7.92
CA GLY A 279 14.91 0.66 -8.14
C GLY A 279 15.07 -0.21 -6.88
N LEU A 280 14.53 0.20 -5.72
CA LEU A 280 14.56 -0.61 -4.51
C LEU A 280 13.34 -1.56 -4.51
N SER A 281 13.57 -2.86 -4.66
CA SER A 281 12.60 -3.89 -4.30
C SER A 281 12.90 -4.37 -2.88
N PHE A 282 11.91 -4.31 -1.99
CA PHE A 282 11.99 -4.96 -0.68
C PHE A 282 11.09 -6.18 -0.72
N PHE A 283 11.73 -7.34 -0.90
CA PHE A 283 11.12 -8.66 -1.14
C PHE A 283 10.34 -8.74 -2.44
#